data_AF-A0A0F9H173-F1
#
_entry.id   AF-A0A0F9H173-F1
#
_cell.length_a   1.000
_cell.length_b   1.000
_cell.length_c   1.000
_cell.angle_alpha   90.00
_cell.angle_beta   90.00
_cell.angle_gamma   90.00
#
_symmetry.space_group_name_H-M   'P 1'
#
loop_
_entity.id
_entity.type
_entity.pdbx_description
1 polymer ?
#
loop_
_entity_poly.entity_id
_entity_poly.type
_entity_poly.pdbx_seq_one_letter_code
_entity_poly.pdbx_strand_id
1 'polypeptide(L)'
;MEKKWSKIWKTFNKWHNTKGCVAWASQKRQLTQLILAEFPKINIRKVWACYDREFLDKYSRYGLPSWIQQQNIIKNAVKAQKRSV
;
A
#
# COMPACT_ATOMS: atom_id res chain seq x y z
N MET A 1 8.74 -11.38 6.99
CA MET A 1 7.80 -10.42 6.36
C MET A 1 8.50 -9.18 5.80
N GLU A 2 9.50 -8.64 6.50
CA GLU A 2 10.23 -7.42 6.09
C GLU A 2 10.85 -7.52 4.68
N LYS A 3 11.47 -8.66 4.34
CA LYS A 3 12.06 -8.90 3.00
C LYS A 3 11.04 -8.74 1.84
N LYS A 4 9.79 -9.20 2.03
CA LYS A 4 8.72 -9.06 1.02
C LYS A 4 8.33 -7.61 0.80
N TRP A 5 8.18 -6.84 1.87
CA TRP A 5 7.86 -5.41 1.78
C TRP A 5 8.99 -4.59 1.17
N SER A 6 10.25 -4.88 1.52
CA SER A 6 11.41 -4.24 0.90
C SER A 6 11.41 -4.46 -0.62
N LYS A 7 11.08 -5.67 -1.09
CA LYS A 7 10.94 -5.98 -2.51
C LYS A 7 9.81 -5.18 -3.17
N ILE A 8 8.60 -5.17 -2.58
CA ILE A 8 7.45 -4.42 -3.11
C ILE A 8 7.80 -2.94 -3.30
N TRP A 9 8.38 -2.30 -2.28
CA TRP A 9 8.70 -0.87 -2.33
C TRP A 9 9.83 -0.54 -3.31
N LYS A 10 10.88 -1.39 -3.38
CA LYS A 10 11.93 -1.23 -4.39
C LYS A 10 11.36 -1.33 -5.81
N THR A 11 10.52 -2.33 -6.07
CA THR A 11 9.89 -2.52 -7.39
C THR A 11 8.94 -1.37 -7.72
N PHE A 12 8.13 -0.92 -6.76
CA PHE A 12 7.22 0.20 -6.96
C PHE A 12 7.98 1.51 -7.22
N ASN A 13 9.00 1.84 -6.44
CA ASN A 13 9.79 3.07 -6.62
C ASN A 13 10.49 3.08 -7.98
N LYS A 14 11.06 1.93 -8.41
CA LYS A 14 11.64 1.81 -9.75
C LYS A 14 10.59 2.10 -10.82
N TRP A 15 9.42 1.48 -10.72
CA TRP A 15 8.31 1.70 -11.66
C TRP A 15 7.82 3.15 -11.67
N HIS A 16 7.64 3.76 -10.49
CA HIS A 16 7.15 5.13 -10.34
C HIS A 16 8.14 6.13 -10.96
N ASN A 17 9.44 5.95 -10.71
CA ASN A 17 10.48 6.78 -11.30
C ASN A 17 10.54 6.65 -12.84
N THR A 18 10.25 5.46 -13.40
CA THR A 18 10.19 5.27 -14.85
C THR A 18 8.95 5.90 -15.49
N LYS A 19 7.81 5.93 -14.78
CA LYS A 19 6.54 6.42 -15.32
C LYS A 19 6.29 7.91 -15.07
N GLY A 20 7.01 8.54 -14.14
CA GLY A 20 6.85 9.96 -13.81
C GLY A 20 5.57 10.23 -13.01
N CYS A 21 4.95 11.39 -13.22
CA CYS A 21 3.75 11.80 -12.49
C CYS A 21 2.52 10.99 -12.92
N VAL A 22 2.31 9.85 -12.25
CA VAL A 22 1.19 8.95 -12.52
C VAL A 22 0.02 9.22 -11.59
N ALA A 23 -1.20 9.21 -12.14
CA ALA A 23 -2.43 9.33 -11.36
C ALA A 23 -2.52 8.25 -10.27
N TRP A 24 -3.17 8.58 -9.15
CA TRP A 24 -3.31 7.68 -8.00
C TRP A 24 -3.94 6.33 -8.37
N ALA A 25 -4.91 6.31 -9.31
CA ALA A 25 -5.52 5.06 -9.77
C ALA A 25 -4.49 4.09 -10.38
N SER A 26 -3.54 4.59 -11.16
CA SER A 26 -2.45 3.81 -11.74
C SER A 26 -1.48 3.31 -10.67
N GLN A 27 -1.16 4.17 -9.69
CA GLN A 27 -0.34 3.77 -8.54
C GLN A 27 -1.01 2.66 -7.72
N LYS A 28 -2.30 2.81 -7.39
CA LYS A 28 -3.12 1.83 -6.65
C LYS A 28 -3.18 0.49 -7.39
N ARG A 29 -3.32 0.51 -8.72
CA ARG A 29 -3.29 -0.71 -9.55
C ARG A 29 -1.94 -1.41 -9.51
N GLN A 30 -0.84 -0.68 -9.67
CA GLN A 30 0.51 -1.26 -9.60
C GLN A 30 0.80 -1.85 -8.22
N LEU A 31 0.47 -1.13 -7.15
CA LEU A 31 0.63 -1.61 -5.78
C LEU A 31 -0.19 -2.88 -5.51
N THR A 32 -1.42 -2.92 -6.00
CA THR A 32 -2.29 -4.11 -5.90
C THR A 32 -1.62 -5.33 -6.52
N GLN A 33 -1.07 -5.20 -7.74
CA GLN A 33 -0.38 -6.30 -8.41
C GLN A 33 0.84 -6.80 -7.62
N LEU A 34 1.67 -5.86 -7.11
CA LEU A 34 2.86 -6.21 -6.33
C LEU A 34 2.50 -6.88 -4.99
N ILE A 35 1.46 -6.40 -4.31
CA ILE A 35 0.98 -6.99 -3.05
C ILE A 35 0.45 -8.39 -3.29
N LEU A 36 -0.38 -8.60 -4.31
CA LEU A 36 -0.97 -9.91 -4.60
C LEU A 36 0.08 -10.93 -5.08
N ALA A 37 1.13 -10.50 -5.78
CA ALA A 37 2.23 -11.38 -6.16
C ALA A 37 2.98 -11.95 -4.93
N GLU A 38 3.22 -11.12 -3.91
CA GLU A 38 3.91 -11.56 -2.68
C GLU A 38 2.96 -12.19 -1.64
N PHE A 39 1.67 -11.86 -1.73
CA PHE A 39 0.63 -12.22 -0.78
C PHE A 39 -0.70 -12.59 -1.47
N PRO A 40 -0.76 -13.75 -2.16
CA PRO A 40 -1.90 -14.09 -3.03
C PRO A 40 -3.22 -14.34 -2.29
N LYS A 41 -3.16 -14.70 -1.00
CA LYS A 41 -4.34 -15.00 -0.17
C LYS A 41 -4.95 -13.76 0.53
N ILE A 42 -4.44 -12.56 0.27
CA ILE A 42 -4.93 -11.35 0.93
C ILE A 42 -6.17 -10.82 0.24
N ASN A 43 -7.17 -10.41 1.03
CA ASN A 43 -8.30 -9.66 0.52
C ASN A 43 -7.89 -8.20 0.30
N ILE A 44 -7.48 -7.89 -0.93
CA ILE A 44 -7.01 -6.56 -1.30
C ILE A 44 -8.09 -5.47 -1.15
N ARG A 45 -9.37 -5.82 -1.31
CA ARG A 45 -10.47 -4.86 -1.11
C ARG A 45 -10.50 -4.38 0.34
N LYS A 46 -10.34 -5.28 1.30
CA LYS A 46 -10.21 -4.93 2.73
C LYS A 46 -8.96 -4.09 3.01
N VAL A 47 -7.83 -4.38 2.36
CA VAL A 47 -6.60 -3.57 2.50
C VAL A 47 -6.86 -2.12 2.09
N TRP A 48 -7.46 -1.91 0.92
CA TRP A 48 -7.74 -0.57 0.43
C TRP A 48 -8.83 0.14 1.25
N ALA A 49 -9.85 -0.56 1.72
CA ALA A 49 -10.84 0.01 2.63
C ALA A 49 -10.22 0.50 3.95
N CYS A 50 -9.28 -0.28 4.53
CA CYS A 50 -8.49 0.17 5.69
C CYS A 50 -7.63 1.39 5.34
N TYR A 51 -6.97 1.37 4.18
CA TYR A 51 -6.16 2.49 3.72
C TYR A 51 -6.96 3.77 3.58
N ASP A 52 -8.10 3.73 2.88
CA ASP A 52 -8.93 4.90 2.63
C ASP A 52 -9.44 5.49 3.96
N ARG A 53 -9.84 4.64 4.92
CA ARG A 53 -10.27 5.06 6.26
C ARG A 53 -9.14 5.74 7.06
N GLU A 54 -7.99 5.09 7.18
CA GLU A 54 -6.85 5.64 7.95
C GLU A 54 -6.24 6.87 7.28
N PHE A 55 -6.21 6.90 5.95
CA PHE A 55 -5.77 8.06 5.19
C PHE A 55 -6.67 9.26 5.48
N LEU A 56 -8.00 9.10 5.41
CA LEU A 56 -8.95 10.17 5.71
C LEU A 56 -8.87 10.65 7.17
N ASP A 57 -8.77 9.72 8.13
CA ASP A 57 -8.60 10.10 9.55
C ASP A 57 -7.33 10.92 9.75
N LYS A 58 -6.19 10.47 9.23
CA LYS A 58 -4.93 11.23 9.33
C LYS A 58 -4.99 12.55 8.56
N TYR A 59 -5.59 12.56 7.38
CA TYR A 59 -5.77 13.76 6.57
C TYR A 59 -6.55 14.83 7.34
N SER A 60 -7.64 14.42 7.99
CA SER A 60 -8.51 15.33 8.76
C SER A 60 -7.81 15.92 10.00
N ARG A 61 -6.91 15.16 10.63
CA ARG A 61 -6.25 15.58 11.89
C ARG A 61 -4.95 16.32 11.67
N TYR A 62 -4.17 15.92 10.66
CA TYR A 62 -2.76 16.32 10.51
C TYR A 62 -2.42 16.78 9.08
N GLY A 63 -3.39 16.82 8.16
CA GLY A 63 -3.15 17.07 6.74
C GLY A 63 -2.60 15.85 6.00
N LEU A 64 -2.13 16.07 4.77
CA LEU A 64 -1.75 15.00 3.84
C LEU A 64 -0.71 14.03 4.44
N PRO A 65 -1.04 12.73 4.61
CA PRO A 65 -0.07 11.75 5.12
C PRO A 65 1.14 11.62 4.21
N SER A 66 2.34 11.59 4.79
CA SER A 66 3.57 11.37 4.03
C SER A 66 3.55 10.00 3.35
N TRP A 67 4.35 9.85 2.28
CA TRP A 67 4.43 8.58 1.56
C TRP A 67 4.79 7.39 2.46
N ILE A 68 5.68 7.61 3.44
CA ILE A 68 6.05 6.59 4.42
C ILE A 68 4.86 6.20 5.31
N GLN A 69 4.05 7.18 5.74
CA GLN A 69 2.85 6.91 6.51
C GLN A 69 1.84 6.10 5.69
N GLN A 70 1.64 6.47 4.42
CA GLN A 70 0.77 5.74 3.49
C GLN A 70 1.22 4.28 3.30
N GLN A 71 2.53 4.05 3.10
CA GLN A 71 3.10 2.69 3.02
C GLN A 71 2.85 1.89 4.30
N ASN A 72 3.00 2.51 5.47
CA ASN A 72 2.79 1.85 6.75
C ASN A 72 1.33 1.44 6.98
N ILE A 73 0.37 2.26 6.57
CA ILE A 73 -1.07 1.92 6.61
C ILE A 73 -1.32 0.65 5.78
N ILE A 74 -0.84 0.61 4.53
CA ILE A 74 -0.99 -0.55 3.63
C ILE A 74 -0.30 -1.79 4.25
N LYS A 75 0.92 -1.62 4.78
CA LYS A 75 1.70 -2.69 5.43
C LYS A 75 0.95 -3.28 6.63
N ASN A 76 0.35 -2.44 7.47
CA ASN A 76 -0.37 -2.84 8.66
C ASN A 76 -1.69 -3.55 8.33
N ALA A 77 -2.45 -3.05 7.35
CA ALA A 77 -3.68 -3.69 6.89
C ALA A 77 -3.46 -5.11 6.36
N VAL A 78 -2.37 -5.31 5.59
CA VAL A 78 -1.95 -6.65 5.12
C VAL A 78 -1.51 -7.55 6.29
N LYS A 79 -0.71 -7.02 7.22
CA LYS A 79 -0.25 -7.78 8.40
C LYS A 79 -1.40 -8.23 9.28
N ALA A 80 -2.42 -7.39 9.47
CA ALA A 80 -3.61 -7.72 10.25
C ALA A 80 -4.34 -8.93 9.65
N GLN A 81 -4.58 -8.91 8.33
CA GLN A 81 -5.22 -10.06 7.66
C GLN A 81 -4.39 -11.34 7.75
N LYS A 82 -3.06 -11.24 7.65
CA LYS A 82 -2.14 -12.37 7.78
C LYS A 82 -2.10 -13.01 9.17
N ARG A 83 -2.49 -12.29 10.23
CA ARG A 83 -2.57 -12.83 11.59
C ARG A 83 -3.90 -13.54 11.84
N SER A 84 -4.92 -13.20 11.05
CA SER A 84 -6.26 -13.79 11.14
C SER A 84 -6.45 -15.01 10.22
N VAL A 85 -5.41 -15.42 9.48
CA VAL A 85 -5.37 -16.58 8.58
C VAL A 85 -4.32 -17.54 9.09
#